data_AF-A0A537IJW8-F1
#
_entry.id   AF-A0A537IJW8-F1
#
_cell.length_a   1.000
_cell.length_b   1.000
_cell.length_c   1.000
_cell.angle_alpha   90.00
_cell.angle_beta   90.00
_cell.angle_gamma   90.00
#
_symmetry.space_group_name_H-M   'P 1'
#
loop_
_entity.id
_entity.type
_entity.pdbx_description
1 polymer ?
#
loop_
_entity_poly.entity_id
_entity_poly.type
_entity_poly.pdbx_seq_one_letter_code
_entity_poly.pdbx_strand_id
1 'polypeptide(L)'
;MTPKPRRALLLLAAMLAGCANLAAISPGDSAQAVEARAGAPATVWKNADGSEVWEYPLGPLGVETYMVTLGSDRAVREVRQVLSEEYISKLHVGMSRDEVRRLVGRPRAIGFSDRNDEEIWSWRYREWKVRNMELYVQFDRPAGTLKRISRFQVDTSDGKRH
;
A
#
# COMPACT_ATOMS: atom_id res chain seq x y z
N MET A 1 -9.29 16.94 53.13
CA MET A 1 -10.16 16.38 52.07
C MET A 1 -9.41 16.54 50.75
N THR A 2 -8.67 15.52 50.32
CA THR A 2 -7.86 15.53 49.08
C THR A 2 -8.19 14.26 48.29
N PRO A 3 -8.62 14.34 47.01
CA PRO A 3 -9.06 13.17 46.27
C PRO A 3 -7.85 12.42 45.68
N LYS A 4 -7.85 11.09 45.80
CA LYS A 4 -6.86 10.20 45.16
C LYS A 4 -7.05 10.19 43.63
N PRO A 5 -5.97 10.18 42.83
CA PRO A 5 -6.08 10.08 41.38
C PRO A 5 -6.49 8.66 40.98
N ARG A 6 -7.63 8.55 40.30
CA ARG A 6 -8.09 7.31 39.66
C ARG A 6 -7.19 7.04 38.46
N ARG A 7 -6.41 5.97 38.52
CA ARG A 7 -5.64 5.47 37.37
C ARG A 7 -6.63 5.01 36.30
N ALA A 8 -6.81 5.83 35.25
CA ALA A 8 -7.50 5.41 34.05
C ALA A 8 -6.65 4.35 33.35
N LEU A 9 -7.14 3.10 33.37
CA LEU A 9 -6.52 1.99 32.67
C LEU A 9 -6.76 2.20 31.16
N LEU A 10 -5.76 2.74 30.44
CA LEU A 10 -5.76 2.71 28.99
C LEU A 10 -5.68 1.25 28.54
N LEU A 11 -6.81 0.70 28.09
CA LEU A 11 -6.87 -0.52 27.31
C LEU A 11 -6.22 -0.24 25.95
N LEU A 12 -4.91 -0.47 25.88
CA LEU A 12 -4.17 -0.53 24.63
C LEU A 12 -4.64 -1.81 23.92
N ALA A 13 -5.63 -1.70 23.04
CA ALA A 13 -6.01 -2.76 22.11
C ALA A 13 -4.84 -2.96 21.14
N ALA A 14 -3.87 -3.78 21.56
CA ALA A 14 -2.85 -4.31 20.68
C ALA A 14 -3.55 -5.20 19.65
N MET A 15 -3.89 -4.63 18.49
CA MET A 15 -4.24 -5.42 17.34
C MET A 15 -3.05 -6.32 17.06
N LEU A 16 -3.25 -7.64 17.20
CA LEU A 16 -2.34 -8.62 16.65
C LEU A 16 -2.31 -8.36 15.14
N ALA A 17 -1.35 -7.56 14.69
CA ALA A 17 -0.84 -7.67 13.32
C ALA A 17 -0.12 -9.02 13.24
N GLY A 18 -0.88 -10.11 13.28
CA GLY A 18 -0.40 -11.39 12.83
C GLY A 18 0.12 -11.18 11.43
N CYS A 19 1.29 -11.72 11.11
CA CYS A 19 1.84 -11.68 9.76
C CYS A 19 0.80 -12.27 8.80
N ALA A 20 -0.02 -11.42 8.20
CA ALA A 20 -1.06 -11.83 7.29
C ALA A 20 -0.37 -12.41 6.05
N ASN A 21 -0.38 -13.74 5.91
CA ASN A 21 0.14 -14.38 4.71
C ASN A 21 -0.90 -14.30 3.59
N LEU A 22 -1.07 -13.11 3.03
CA LEU A 22 -1.99 -12.83 1.92
C LEU A 22 -1.66 -13.66 0.67
N ALA A 23 -0.42 -14.12 0.52
CA ALA A 23 -0.02 -15.02 -0.56
C ALA A 23 -0.66 -16.42 -0.47
N ALA A 24 -1.23 -16.80 0.67
CA ALA A 24 -1.93 -18.08 0.86
C ALA A 24 -3.44 -18.02 0.58
N ILE A 25 -3.96 -16.86 0.17
CA ILE A 25 -5.37 -16.72 -0.25
C ILE A 25 -5.50 -17.26 -1.67
N SER A 26 -6.49 -18.12 -1.88
CA SER A 26 -6.75 -18.76 -3.17
C SER A 26 -7.99 -18.18 -3.85
N PRO A 27 -8.05 -18.17 -5.19
CA PRO A 27 -9.31 -17.96 -5.90
C PRO A 27 -10.41 -18.89 -5.36
N GLY A 28 -11.60 -18.35 -5.14
CA GLY A 28 -12.74 -19.04 -4.53
C GLY A 28 -12.87 -18.86 -3.02
N ASP A 29 -11.82 -18.40 -2.30
CA ASP A 29 -11.95 -18.05 -0.88
C ASP A 29 -13.03 -16.97 -0.69
N SER A 30 -13.79 -17.05 0.40
CA SER A 30 -14.78 -16.03 0.70
C SER A 30 -14.11 -14.76 1.24
N ALA A 31 -14.72 -13.61 1.00
CA ALA A 31 -14.28 -12.34 1.57
C ALA A 31 -14.13 -12.41 3.11
N GLN A 32 -15.00 -13.16 3.80
CA GLN A 32 -14.91 -13.37 5.24
C GLN A 32 -13.66 -14.18 5.64
N ALA A 33 -13.27 -15.17 4.84
CA ALA A 33 -12.05 -15.93 5.06
C ALA A 33 -10.80 -15.05 4.88
N VAL A 34 -10.83 -14.11 3.92
CA VAL A 34 -9.78 -13.11 3.73
C VAL A 34 -9.67 -12.20 4.97
N GLU A 35 -10.78 -11.63 5.45
CA GLU A 35 -10.79 -10.77 6.65
C GLU A 35 -10.34 -11.52 7.90
N ALA A 36 -10.75 -12.78 8.07
CA ALA A 36 -10.34 -13.61 9.20
C ALA A 36 -8.82 -13.85 9.22
N ARG A 37 -8.17 -13.86 8.05
CA ARG A 37 -6.72 -14.09 7.92
C ARG A 37 -5.90 -12.80 7.94
N ALA A 38 -6.37 -11.76 7.26
CA ALA A 38 -5.63 -10.54 6.99
C ALA A 38 -6.14 -9.31 7.76
N GLY A 39 -7.27 -9.43 8.45
CA GLY A 39 -7.98 -8.31 9.04
C GLY A 39 -8.77 -7.51 8.00
N ALA A 40 -9.28 -6.36 8.43
CA ALA A 40 -9.99 -5.45 7.54
C ALA A 40 -9.03 -4.84 6.50
N PRO A 41 -9.48 -4.67 5.24
CA PRO A 41 -8.67 -3.99 4.23
C PRO A 41 -8.47 -2.52 4.57
N ALA A 42 -7.33 -1.95 4.17
CA ALA A 42 -7.04 -0.54 4.36
C ALA A 42 -7.87 0.36 3.42
N THR A 43 -8.19 -0.15 2.24
CA THR A 43 -9.05 0.51 1.25
C THR A 43 -9.93 -0.53 0.56
N VAL A 44 -11.18 -0.16 0.26
CA VAL A 44 -12.09 -0.94 -0.57
C VAL A 44 -12.49 -0.09 -1.78
N TRP A 45 -12.13 -0.54 -2.97
CA TRP A 45 -12.62 0.03 -4.23
C TRP A 45 -13.81 -0.78 -4.73
N LYS A 46 -14.96 -0.13 -4.86
CA LYS A 46 -16.16 -0.74 -5.43
C LYS A 46 -16.24 -0.42 -6.91
N ASN A 47 -16.59 -1.42 -7.72
CA ASN A 47 -16.77 -1.28 -9.15
C ASN A 47 -18.26 -1.34 -9.52
N ALA A 48 -18.60 -0.83 -10.70
CA ALA A 48 -19.98 -0.76 -11.17
C ALA A 48 -20.62 -2.13 -11.45
N ASP A 49 -19.80 -3.16 -11.72
CA ASP A 49 -20.22 -4.55 -11.92
C ASP A 49 -20.49 -5.30 -10.60
N GLY A 50 -20.36 -4.61 -9.46
CA GLY A 50 -20.51 -5.17 -8.12
C GLY A 50 -19.26 -5.87 -7.59
N SER A 51 -18.17 -5.95 -8.36
CA SER A 51 -16.88 -6.43 -7.86
C SER A 51 -16.25 -5.42 -6.89
N GLU A 52 -15.36 -5.92 -6.03
CA GLU A 52 -14.58 -5.08 -5.12
C GLU A 52 -13.10 -5.41 -5.27
N VAL A 53 -12.24 -4.41 -5.08
CA VAL A 53 -10.81 -4.61 -4.89
C VAL A 53 -10.45 -4.14 -3.50
N TRP A 54 -9.87 -5.03 -2.71
CA TRP A 54 -9.45 -4.77 -1.34
C TRP A 54 -7.94 -4.58 -1.27
N GLU A 55 -7.52 -3.51 -0.62
CA GLU A 55 -6.13 -3.11 -0.48
C GLU A 55 -5.55 -3.50 0.88
N TYR A 56 -4.41 -4.19 0.87
CA TYR A 56 -3.67 -4.59 2.07
C TYR A 56 -2.20 -4.18 1.98
N PRO A 57 -1.83 -2.97 2.44
CA PRO A 57 -0.43 -2.59 2.61
C PRO A 57 0.15 -3.27 3.86
N LEU A 58 1.35 -3.85 3.78
CA LEU A 58 1.99 -4.55 4.92
C LEU A 58 2.67 -3.60 5.93
N GLY A 59 2.01 -2.47 6.23
CA GLY A 59 2.43 -1.49 7.24
C GLY A 59 3.47 -0.47 6.78
N PRO A 60 3.89 0.46 7.67
CA PRO A 60 4.73 1.60 7.30
C PRO A 60 6.11 1.23 6.75
N LEU A 61 6.65 0.10 7.19
CA LEU A 61 7.93 -0.45 6.71
C LEU A 61 7.75 -1.52 5.62
N GLY A 62 6.51 -1.77 5.19
CA GLY A 62 6.17 -2.78 4.20
C GLY A 62 6.79 -2.48 2.84
N VAL A 63 7.25 -3.54 2.18
CA VAL A 63 7.75 -3.54 0.79
C VAL A 63 6.78 -4.22 -0.16
N GLU A 64 5.59 -4.53 0.35
CA GLU A 64 4.53 -5.24 -0.37
C GLU A 64 3.20 -4.57 -0.10
N THR A 65 2.38 -4.50 -1.15
CA THR A 65 0.96 -4.19 -1.07
C THR A 65 0.23 -5.25 -1.85
N TYR A 66 -0.78 -5.84 -1.24
CA TYR A 66 -1.64 -6.81 -1.88
C TYR A 66 -2.96 -6.17 -2.29
N MET A 67 -3.43 -6.51 -3.48
CA MET A 67 -4.79 -6.23 -3.93
C MET A 67 -5.54 -7.53 -4.12
N VAL A 68 -6.67 -7.68 -3.43
CA VAL A 68 -7.55 -8.84 -3.51
C VAL A 68 -8.80 -8.44 -4.29
N THR A 69 -8.99 -9.00 -5.47
CA THR A 69 -10.19 -8.78 -6.29
C THR A 69 -11.25 -9.79 -5.88
N LEU A 70 -12.42 -9.30 -5.48
CA LEU A 70 -13.62 -10.07 -5.15
C LEU A 70 -14.65 -9.90 -6.27
N GLY A 71 -15.33 -10.98 -6.64
CA GLY A 71 -16.50 -10.90 -7.53
C GLY A 71 -17.71 -10.28 -6.83
N SER A 72 -18.79 -10.05 -7.58
CA SER A 72 -20.07 -9.61 -7.02
C SER A 72 -20.70 -10.60 -6.03
N ASP A 73 -20.27 -11.86 -6.06
CA ASP A 73 -20.58 -12.91 -5.09
C ASP A 73 -19.69 -12.91 -3.84
N ARG A 74 -18.79 -11.93 -3.71
CA ARG A 74 -17.80 -11.82 -2.63
C ARG A 74 -16.83 -13.01 -2.53
N ALA A 75 -16.65 -13.75 -3.61
CA ALA A 75 -15.59 -14.76 -3.73
C ALA A 75 -14.33 -14.15 -4.35
N VAL A 76 -13.15 -14.54 -3.86
CA VAL A 76 -11.86 -14.11 -4.40
C VAL A 76 -11.72 -14.57 -5.84
N ARG A 77 -11.37 -13.63 -6.72
CA ARG A 77 -11.02 -13.87 -8.13
C ARG A 77 -9.52 -13.84 -8.34
N GLU A 78 -8.85 -12.92 -7.67
CA GLU A 78 -7.43 -12.67 -7.88
C GLU A 78 -6.78 -12.09 -6.63
N VAL A 79 -5.51 -12.42 -6.39
CA VAL A 79 -4.67 -11.82 -5.38
C VAL A 79 -3.37 -11.36 -6.03
N ARG A 80 -3.03 -10.08 -5.92
CA ARG A 80 -1.89 -9.47 -6.61
C ARG A 80 -0.96 -8.79 -5.63
N GLN A 81 0.33 -9.08 -5.65
CA GLN A 81 1.35 -8.24 -5.02
C GLN A 81 1.72 -7.14 -6.03
N VAL A 82 1.28 -5.91 -5.78
CA VAL A 82 1.33 -4.81 -6.75
C VAL A 82 2.59 -3.94 -6.66
N LEU A 83 3.42 -4.14 -5.63
CA LEU A 83 4.75 -3.54 -5.52
C LEU A 83 5.80 -4.50 -6.09
N SER A 84 5.62 -4.86 -7.36
CA SER A 84 6.49 -5.76 -8.13
C SER A 84 6.80 -5.16 -9.51
N GLU A 85 7.87 -5.64 -10.14
CA GLU A 85 8.29 -5.15 -11.46
C GLU A 85 7.19 -5.27 -12.52
N GLU A 86 6.36 -6.31 -12.45
CA GLU A 86 5.24 -6.51 -13.37
C GLU A 86 4.23 -5.35 -13.32
N TYR A 87 3.94 -4.80 -12.13
CA TYR A 87 2.97 -3.72 -11.96
C TYR A 87 3.61 -2.34 -12.06
N ILE A 88 4.83 -2.18 -11.52
CA ILE A 88 5.55 -0.91 -11.56
C ILE A 88 5.95 -0.56 -13.00
N SER A 89 6.23 -1.55 -13.86
CA SER A 89 6.50 -1.31 -15.29
C SER A 89 5.29 -0.82 -16.09
N LYS A 90 4.06 -1.01 -15.59
CA LYS A 90 2.82 -0.52 -16.20
C LYS A 90 2.59 0.97 -15.94
N LEU A 91 3.32 1.59 -15.01
CA LEU A 91 3.26 3.03 -14.77
C LEU A 91 3.84 3.79 -15.96
N HIS A 92 3.15 4.82 -16.43
CA HIS A 92 3.66 5.71 -17.48
C HIS A 92 3.17 7.15 -17.29
N VAL A 93 3.90 8.09 -17.92
CA VAL A 93 3.54 9.51 -17.93
C VAL A 93 2.12 9.69 -18.47
N GLY A 94 1.39 10.63 -17.88
CA GLY A 94 0.00 10.96 -18.22
C GLY A 94 -1.05 10.27 -17.34
N MET A 95 -0.70 9.20 -16.61
CA MET A 95 -1.63 8.56 -15.67
C MET A 95 -2.12 9.53 -14.59
N SER A 96 -3.40 9.49 -14.27
CA SER A 96 -3.99 10.17 -13.13
C SER A 96 -3.54 9.55 -11.80
N ARG A 97 -3.71 10.30 -10.71
CA ARG A 97 -3.51 9.82 -9.33
C ARG A 97 -4.30 8.54 -9.04
N ASP A 98 -5.54 8.46 -9.51
CA ASP A 98 -6.41 7.31 -9.26
C ASP A 98 -5.96 6.07 -10.02
N GLU A 99 -5.50 6.23 -11.27
CA GLU A 99 -4.90 5.13 -12.05
C GLU A 99 -3.66 4.58 -11.34
N VAL A 100 -2.78 5.45 -10.84
CA VAL A 100 -1.60 5.03 -10.06
C VAL A 100 -2.03 4.32 -8.77
N ARG A 101 -3.01 4.86 -8.01
CA ARG A 101 -3.51 4.21 -6.78
C ARG A 101 -4.09 2.83 -7.04
N ARG A 102 -4.86 2.67 -8.11
CA ARG A 102 -5.45 1.39 -8.51
C ARG A 102 -4.42 0.39 -9.02
N LEU A 103 -3.27 0.86 -9.51
CA LEU A 103 -2.24 0.00 -10.06
C LEU A 103 -1.25 -0.49 -8.99
N VAL A 104 -0.71 0.40 -8.15
CA VAL A 104 0.40 0.09 -7.22
C VAL A 104 0.06 0.30 -5.75
N GLY A 105 -1.17 0.67 -5.43
CA GLY A 105 -1.59 0.82 -4.05
C GLY A 105 -1.10 2.11 -3.40
N ARG A 106 -1.23 2.19 -2.07
CA ARG A 106 -1.21 3.45 -1.31
C ARG A 106 0.23 3.86 -1.10
N PRO A 107 0.59 5.11 -1.43
CA PRO A 107 1.94 5.56 -1.13
C PRO A 107 2.18 5.53 0.37
N ARG A 108 3.41 5.19 0.73
CA ARG A 108 3.89 5.28 2.10
C ARG A 108 3.95 6.75 2.54
N ALA A 109 4.39 7.62 1.65
CA ALA A 109 4.48 9.06 1.92
C ALA A 109 4.06 9.87 0.69
N ILE A 110 3.51 11.05 0.98
CA ILE A 110 3.18 12.08 -0.01
C ILE A 110 3.96 13.33 0.41
N GLY A 111 4.82 13.80 -0.49
CA GLY A 111 5.56 15.05 -0.36
C GLY A 111 5.14 16.05 -1.44
N PHE A 112 5.55 17.30 -1.27
CA PHE A 112 5.25 18.38 -2.21
C PHE A 112 6.51 19.20 -2.48
N SER A 113 6.64 19.70 -3.71
CA SER A 113 7.68 20.66 -4.09
C SER A 113 7.03 21.89 -4.72
N ASP A 114 7.08 23.02 -4.01
CA ASP A 114 6.49 24.27 -4.49
C ASP A 114 7.31 24.89 -5.64
N ARG A 115 8.62 24.63 -5.69
CA ARG A 115 9.48 25.14 -6.76
C ARG A 115 9.11 24.59 -8.14
N ASN A 116 8.61 23.35 -8.19
CA ASN A 116 8.35 22.63 -9.44
C ASN A 116 6.87 22.28 -9.63
N ASP A 117 6.00 22.75 -8.73
CA ASP A 117 4.58 22.37 -8.64
C ASP A 117 4.37 20.85 -8.67
N GLU A 118 5.13 20.11 -7.87
CA GLU A 118 5.10 18.65 -7.83
C GLU A 118 4.43 18.11 -6.57
N GLU A 119 3.64 17.05 -6.74
CA GLU A 119 3.24 16.14 -5.67
C GLU A 119 3.99 14.82 -5.88
N ILE A 120 4.62 14.32 -4.82
CA ILE A 120 5.58 13.21 -4.90
C ILE A 120 5.08 12.08 -4.01
N TRP A 121 4.74 10.96 -4.62
CA TRP A 121 4.33 9.74 -3.93
C TRP A 121 5.50 8.78 -3.87
N SER A 122 5.70 8.14 -2.71
CA SER A 122 6.79 7.17 -2.54
C SER A 122 6.36 5.85 -1.94
N TRP A 123 7.05 4.79 -2.36
CA TRP A 123 6.94 3.43 -1.85
C TRP A 123 8.32 2.83 -1.66
N ARG A 124 8.39 1.80 -0.83
CA ARG A 124 9.51 0.85 -0.84
C ARG A 124 9.03 -0.45 -1.46
N TYR A 125 9.91 -1.13 -2.19
CA TYR A 125 9.63 -2.44 -2.75
C TYR A 125 10.89 -3.30 -2.83
N ARG A 126 10.73 -4.59 -3.12
CA ARG A 126 11.84 -5.51 -3.37
C ARG A 126 11.88 -5.92 -4.82
N GLU A 127 12.88 -5.46 -5.55
CA GLU A 127 13.16 -5.94 -6.89
C GLU A 127 13.83 -7.32 -6.83
N TRP A 128 13.38 -8.24 -7.67
CA TRP A 128 13.77 -9.66 -7.68
C TRP A 128 13.74 -10.32 -6.30
N LYS A 129 12.85 -9.86 -5.41
CA LYS A 129 12.68 -10.31 -4.02
C LYS A 129 13.90 -10.08 -3.09
N VAL A 130 14.98 -9.47 -3.56
CA VAL A 130 16.23 -9.34 -2.81
C VAL A 130 16.74 -7.90 -2.69
N ARG A 131 16.48 -7.05 -3.68
CA ARG A 131 17.03 -5.69 -3.73
C ARG A 131 16.03 -4.68 -3.20
N ASN A 132 16.36 -4.00 -2.10
CA ASN A 132 15.50 -2.98 -1.55
C ASN A 132 15.57 -1.72 -2.41
N MET A 133 14.41 -1.27 -2.86
CA MET A 133 14.27 -0.13 -3.76
C MET A 133 13.29 0.89 -3.17
N GLU A 134 13.49 2.15 -3.52
CA GLU A 134 12.50 3.20 -3.37
C GLU A 134 11.96 3.60 -4.74
N LEU A 135 10.63 3.61 -4.86
CA LEU A 135 9.90 4.09 -6.01
C LEU A 135 9.36 5.48 -5.68
N TYR A 136 9.61 6.44 -6.56
CA TYR A 136 9.03 7.77 -6.51
C TYR A 136 8.20 8.02 -7.78
N VAL A 137 6.96 8.44 -7.60
CA VAL A 137 6.03 8.81 -8.65
C VAL A 137 5.66 10.27 -8.44
N GLN A 138 6.03 11.14 -9.38
CA GLN A 138 5.77 12.57 -9.30
C GLN A 138 4.64 12.97 -10.22
N PHE A 139 3.69 13.72 -9.69
CA PHE A 139 2.58 14.31 -10.41
C PHE A 139 2.81 15.80 -10.61
N ASP A 140 2.39 16.30 -11.76
CA ASP A 140 2.18 17.73 -11.96
C ASP A 140 0.96 18.16 -11.15
N ARG A 141 1.08 19.13 -10.23
CA ARG A 141 -0.05 19.53 -9.38
C ARG A 141 -1.19 20.16 -10.18
N PRO A 142 -0.94 21.13 -11.10
CA PRO A 142 -2.00 21.72 -11.92
C PRO A 142 -2.73 20.73 -12.82
N ALA A 143 -2.01 19.93 -13.60
CA ALA A 143 -2.61 18.99 -14.55
C ALA A 143 -3.13 17.71 -13.85
N GLY A 144 -2.55 17.38 -12.71
CA GLY A 144 -2.92 16.23 -11.89
C GLY A 144 -2.51 14.87 -12.45
N THR A 145 -1.56 14.85 -13.37
CA THR A 145 -1.09 13.66 -14.08
C THR A 145 0.37 13.35 -13.74
N LEU A 146 0.72 12.07 -13.85
CA LEU A 146 2.04 11.53 -13.62
C LEU A 146 3.01 12.13 -14.65
N LYS A 147 4.04 12.83 -14.17
CA LYS A 147 5.07 13.48 -15.00
C LYS A 147 6.41 12.75 -14.97
N ARG A 148 6.75 12.07 -13.87
CA ARG A 148 8.06 11.41 -13.73
C ARG A 148 8.00 10.22 -12.78
N ILE A 149 8.72 9.15 -13.14
CA ILE A 149 8.91 7.94 -12.34
C ILE A 149 10.41 7.82 -12.07
N SER A 150 10.81 7.55 -10.84
CA SER A 150 12.21 7.36 -10.46
C SER A 150 12.34 6.20 -9.49
N ARG A 151 13.42 5.43 -9.61
CA ARG A 151 13.71 4.27 -8.78
C ARG A 151 15.14 4.36 -8.26
N PHE A 152 15.32 4.15 -6.96
CA PHE A 152 16.64 4.19 -6.33
C PHE A 152 16.84 2.92 -5.52
N GLN A 153 18.02 2.31 -5.65
CA GLN A 153 18.41 1.25 -4.74
C GLN A 153 18.73 1.86 -3.38
N VAL A 154 18.18 1.28 -2.32
CA VAL A 154 18.51 1.66 -0.95
C VAL A 154 19.76 0.88 -0.55
N ASP A 155 20.92 1.53 -0.65
CA ASP A 155 22.16 0.97 -0.15
C ASP A 155 22.18 1.08 1.38
N THR A 156 22.24 -0.06 2.06
CA THR A 156 22.32 -0.13 3.52
C THR A 156 23.69 0.29 4.08
N SER A 157 24.57 0.91 3.28
CA SER A 157 25.95 1.24 3.68
C SER A 157 26.09 2.51 4.52
N ASP A 158 25.03 3.31 4.68
CA ASP A 158 25.08 4.59 5.41
C ASP A 158 25.07 4.44 6.95
N GLY A 159 25.42 3.25 7.46
CA GLY A 159 25.60 2.96 8.88
C GLY A 159 27.04 3.14 9.40
N LYS A 160 27.98 3.61 8.57
CA LYS A 160 29.37 3.88 9.00
C LYS A 160 29.83 5.27 8.59
N ARG A 161 29.34 6.29 9.29
CA ARG A 161 30.13 7.48 9.58
C ARG A 161 30.02 7.76 11.08
N HIS A 162 30.99 7.23 11.82
CA HIS A 162 31.40 7.76 13.12
C HIS A 162 32.28 8.98 12.88
#